data_AF-A0A5U3G260-F1
#
_entry.id   AF-A0A5U3G260-F1
#
_cell.length_a   1.000
_cell.length_b   1.000
_cell.length_c   1.000
_cell.angle_alpha   90.00
_cell.angle_beta   90.00
_cell.angle_gamma   90.00
#
_symmetry.space_group_name_H-M   'P 1'
#
loop_
_entity.id
_entity.type
_entity.pdbx_description
1 polymer ?
#
loop_
_entity_poly.entity_id
_entity_poly.type
_entity_poly.pdbx_seq_one_letter_code
_entity_poly.pdbx_strand_id
1 'polypeptide(L)'
;MVPTRDVLALLDELEHYKSREERVTKLVLDNSTSWDALYKKLEAAEKHIAELEARAVNLPKRSVSEVMHMSGFSRDYAEGWCAGNDNAIHEIRTAGIKVKG
;
A
#
# COMPACT_ATOMS: atom_id res chain seq x y z
N MET A 1 27.18 -28.21 -56.01
CA MET A 1 25.74 -28.42 -56.27
C MET A 1 25.01 -27.20 -55.74
N VAL A 2 24.22 -26.50 -56.56
CA VAL A 2 23.48 -25.31 -56.11
C VAL A 2 22.22 -25.79 -55.37
N PRO A 3 21.90 -25.25 -54.17
CA PRO A 3 20.68 -25.61 -53.46
C PRO A 3 19.45 -25.36 -54.33
N THR A 4 18.50 -26.28 -54.31
CA THR A 4 17.21 -26.10 -54.99
C THR A 4 16.41 -24.97 -54.35
N ARG A 5 15.52 -24.35 -55.13
CA ARG A 5 14.66 -23.24 -54.69
C ARG A 5 13.88 -23.56 -53.40
N ASP A 6 13.44 -24.80 -53.25
CA ASP A 6 12.68 -25.25 -52.09
C ASP A 6 13.55 -25.29 -50.82
N VAL A 7 14.83 -25.66 -50.95
CA VAL A 7 15.79 -25.65 -49.83
C VAL A 7 16.04 -24.21 -49.37
N LEU A 8 16.15 -23.25 -50.30
CA LEU A 8 16.32 -21.84 -49.94
C LEU A 8 15.09 -21.28 -49.20
N ALA A 9 13.87 -21.59 -49.67
CA ALA A 9 12.65 -21.16 -49.01
C ALA A 9 12.51 -21.69 -47.57
N LEU A 10 12.91 -22.94 -47.34
CA LEU A 10 12.91 -23.54 -46.00
C LEU A 10 13.95 -22.91 -45.07
N LEU A 11 15.10 -22.49 -45.61
CA LEU A 11 16.14 -21.79 -44.83
C LEU A 11 15.65 -20.40 -44.40
N ASP A 12 15.02 -19.64 -45.31
CA ASP A 12 14.45 -18.32 -45.01
C ASP A 12 13.34 -18.43 -43.95
N GLU A 13 12.49 -19.45 -44.05
CA GLU A 13 11.42 -19.70 -43.08
C GLU A 13 11.99 -20.07 -41.69
N LEU A 14 13.04 -20.89 -41.64
CA LEU A 14 13.72 -21.25 -40.40
C LEU A 14 14.37 -20.03 -39.72
N GLU A 15 15.01 -19.15 -40.51
CA GLU A 15 15.57 -17.90 -40.01
C GLU A 15 14.48 -16.97 -39.44
N HIS A 16 13.34 -16.88 -40.12
CA HIS A 16 12.18 -16.14 -39.63
C HIS A 16 11.64 -16.69 -38.31
N TYR A 17 11.52 -18.02 -38.16
CA TYR A 17 11.08 -18.62 -36.89
C TYR A 17 12.05 -18.36 -35.75
N LYS A 18 13.36 -18.46 -36.01
CA LYS A 18 14.39 -18.16 -35.02
C LYS A 18 14.32 -16.71 -34.55
N SER A 19 14.18 -15.75 -35.48
CA SER A 19 13.99 -14.34 -35.14
C SER A 19 12.70 -14.09 -34.34
N ARG A 20 11.62 -14.84 -34.61
CA ARG A 20 10.39 -14.77 -33.82
C ARG A 20 10.59 -15.31 -32.41
N GLU A 21 11.28 -16.44 -32.26
CA GLU A 21 11.57 -17.06 -30.98
C GLU A 21 12.40 -16.15 -30.07
N GLU A 22 13.42 -15.49 -30.62
CA GLU A 22 14.24 -14.51 -29.91
C GLU A 22 13.39 -13.33 -29.39
N ARG A 23 12.47 -12.81 -30.22
CA ARG A 23 11.55 -11.74 -29.81
C ARG A 23 10.57 -12.18 -28.72
N VAL A 24 10.03 -13.39 -28.82
CA VAL A 24 9.13 -13.95 -27.80
C VAL A 24 9.86 -14.12 -26.48
N THR A 25 11.08 -14.66 -26.51
CA THR A 25 11.93 -14.82 -25.32
C THR A 25 12.18 -13.49 -24.64
N LYS A 26 12.55 -12.45 -25.39
CA LYS A 26 12.75 -11.11 -24.86
C LYS A 26 11.47 -10.57 -24.21
N LEU A 27 10.33 -10.68 -24.89
CA LEU A 27 9.05 -10.20 -24.37
C LEU A 27 8.64 -10.91 -23.08
N VAL A 28 8.89 -12.22 -22.97
CA VAL A 28 8.64 -12.98 -21.74
C VAL A 28 9.53 -12.48 -20.60
N LEU A 29 10.82 -12.25 -20.85
CA LEU A 29 11.75 -11.75 -19.84
C LEU A 29 11.40 -10.33 -19.37
N ASP A 30 11.08 -9.44 -20.31
CA ASP A 30 10.67 -8.06 -20.03
C ASP A 30 9.36 -8.05 -19.23
N ASN A 31 8.39 -8.90 -19.59
CA ASN A 31 7.14 -9.06 -18.86
C ASN A 31 7.37 -9.63 -17.45
N SER A 32 8.22 -10.65 -17.30
CA SER A 32 8.57 -11.20 -15.99
C SER A 32 9.16 -10.14 -15.07
N THR A 33 10.10 -9.35 -15.60
CA THR A 33 10.72 -8.24 -14.86
C THR A 33 9.68 -7.19 -14.44
N SER A 34 8.71 -6.89 -15.31
CA SER A 34 7.61 -5.98 -15.02
C SER A 34 6.71 -6.51 -13.89
N TRP A 35 6.34 -7.79 -13.94
CA TRP A 35 5.55 -8.44 -12.90
C TRP A 35 6.28 -8.47 -11.54
N ASP A 36 7.57 -8.78 -11.51
CA ASP A 36 8.37 -8.75 -10.29
C ASP A 36 8.39 -7.36 -9.65
N ALA A 37 8.49 -6.31 -10.47
CA ALA A 37 8.46 -4.93 -9.99
C ALA A 37 7.08 -4.56 -9.42
N LEU A 38 5.99 -5.01 -10.05
CA LEU A 38 4.63 -4.79 -9.55
C LEU A 38 4.39 -5.53 -8.23
N TYR A 39 4.85 -6.78 -8.12
CA TYR A 39 4.68 -7.59 -6.92
C TYR A 39 5.38 -6.96 -5.71
N LYS A 40 6.61 -6.46 -5.89
CA LYS A 40 7.34 -5.74 -4.84
C LYS A 40 6.63 -4.47 -4.38
N LYS A 41 6.01 -3.74 -5.32
CA LYS A 41 5.21 -2.54 -4.98
C LYS A 41 3.95 -2.92 -4.20
N LEU A 42 3.29 -4.01 -4.58
CA LEU A 42 2.11 -4.51 -3.88
C LEU A 42 2.47 -4.91 -2.44
N GLU A 43 3.51 -5.73 -2.26
CA GLU A 43 3.96 -6.16 -0.93
C GLU A 43 4.34 -4.95 -0.04
N ALA A 44 5.04 -3.97 -0.60
CA ALA A 44 5.37 -2.74 0.12
C ALA A 44 4.13 -1.92 0.50
N ALA A 45 3.15 -1.82 -0.39
CA ALA A 45 1.89 -1.13 -0.13
C ALA A 45 1.06 -1.84 0.95
N GLU A 46 0.91 -3.16 0.86
CA GLU A 46 0.22 -3.98 1.86
C GLU A 46 0.85 -3.84 3.23
N LYS A 47 2.19 -3.91 3.31
CA LYS A 47 2.92 -3.68 4.57
C LYS A 47 2.68 -2.29 5.13
N HIS A 48 2.68 -1.27 4.28
CA HIS A 48 2.42 0.11 4.71
C HIS A 48 0.99 0.30 5.20
N ILE A 49 0.00 -0.28 4.53
CA ILE A 49 -1.40 -0.27 4.96
C ILE A 49 -1.52 -0.96 6.32
N ALA A 50 -0.94 -2.15 6.50
CA ALA A 50 -0.97 -2.86 7.77
C ALA A 50 -0.32 -2.05 8.91
N GLU A 51 0.77 -1.34 8.64
CA GLU A 51 1.39 -0.44 9.60
C GLU A 51 0.45 0.72 9.98
N LEU A 52 -0.20 1.36 9.00
CA LEU A 52 -1.15 2.45 9.23
C LEU A 52 -2.38 1.97 10.01
N GLU A 53 -2.92 0.80 9.67
CA GLU A 53 -4.05 0.18 10.36
C GLU A 53 -3.71 -0.24 11.79
N ALA A 54 -2.44 -0.52 12.09
CA ALA A 54 -1.97 -0.83 13.43
C ALA A 54 -1.80 0.43 14.31
N ARG A 55 -1.63 1.61 13.70
CA ARG A 55 -1.50 2.87 14.46
C ARG A 55 -2.82 3.21 15.17
N ALA A 56 -2.68 3.80 16.35
CA ALA A 56 -3.79 4.33 17.12
C ALA A 56 -3.45 5.72 17.66
N VAL A 57 -4.40 6.65 17.55
CA VAL A 57 -4.28 8.01 18.08
C VAL A 57 -4.19 7.93 19.59
N ASN A 58 -3.18 8.60 20.16
CA ASN A 58 -3.05 8.73 21.60
C ASN A 58 -3.86 9.94 22.07
N LEU A 59 -5.10 9.69 22.52
CA LEU A 59 -5.98 10.71 23.06
C LEU A 59 -6.58 10.20 24.37
N PRO A 60 -5.88 10.40 25.51
CA PRO A 60 -6.28 9.81 26.77
C PRO A 60 -7.57 10.43 27.31
N LYS A 61 -8.42 9.59 27.89
CA LYS A 61 -9.52 10.07 28.72
C LYS A 61 -8.99 10.45 30.10
N ARG A 62 -9.43 11.61 30.60
CA ARG A 62 -9.12 12.10 31.95
C ARG A 62 -10.41 12.45 32.66
N SER A 63 -10.45 12.24 33.96
CA SER A 63 -11.54 12.70 34.81
C SER A 63 -11.51 14.22 34.95
N VAL A 64 -12.68 14.79 35.26
CA VAL A 64 -12.83 16.24 35.54
C VAL A 64 -11.85 16.68 36.63
N SER A 65 -11.71 15.91 37.71
CA SER A 65 -10.78 16.23 38.81
C SER A 65 -9.32 16.25 38.37
N GLU A 66 -8.89 15.33 37.51
CA GLU A 66 -7.53 15.33 36.95
C GLU A 66 -7.30 16.56 36.07
N VAL A 67 -8.28 16.91 35.22
CA VAL A 67 -8.19 18.09 34.36
C VAL A 67 -8.14 19.37 35.18
N MET A 68 -8.97 19.50 36.22
CA MET A 68 -8.92 20.62 37.15
C MET A 68 -7.55 20.74 37.82
N HIS A 69 -6.99 19.62 38.31
CA HIS A 69 -5.69 19.61 38.96
C HIS A 69 -4.54 20.00 38.00
N MET A 70 -4.55 19.46 36.78
CA MET A 70 -3.51 19.74 35.78
C MET A 70 -3.58 21.16 35.24
N SER A 71 -4.79 21.68 35.06
CA SER A 71 -5.01 22.95 34.36
C SER A 71 -5.15 24.15 35.29
N GLY A 72 -5.50 23.93 36.55
CA GLY A 72 -5.76 24.99 37.54
C GLY A 72 -7.06 25.75 37.30
N PHE A 73 -7.87 25.35 36.32
CA PHE A 73 -9.13 26.02 35.96
C PHE A 73 -10.32 25.46 36.74
N SER A 74 -11.46 26.16 36.59
CA SER A 74 -12.72 25.82 37.24
C SER A 74 -13.25 24.44 36.81
N ARG A 75 -14.22 23.94 37.60
CA ARG A 75 -14.94 22.72 37.26
C ARG A 75 -15.64 22.82 35.91
N ASP A 76 -16.32 23.92 35.63
CA ASP A 76 -17.05 24.14 34.37
C ASP A 76 -16.12 24.06 33.16
N TYR A 77 -14.91 24.62 33.27
CA TYR A 77 -13.89 24.47 32.24
C TYR A 77 -13.49 23.00 32.04
N ALA A 78 -13.22 22.29 33.13
CA ALA A 78 -12.79 20.89 33.07
C ALA A 78 -13.88 19.96 32.53
N GLU A 79 -15.15 20.20 32.87
CA GLU A 79 -16.30 19.49 32.31
C GLU A 79 -16.43 19.73 30.80
N GLY A 80 -16.29 20.99 30.37
CA GLY A 80 -16.25 21.34 28.95
C GLY A 80 -15.11 20.67 28.19
N TRP A 81 -13.91 20.61 28.78
CA TRP A 81 -12.77 19.91 28.21
C TRP A 81 -13.02 18.41 28.07
N CYS A 82 -13.53 17.75 29.11
CA CYS A 82 -13.85 16.32 29.07
C CYS A 82 -14.91 16.01 28.01
N ALA A 83 -15.98 16.82 27.92
CA ALA A 83 -17.02 16.68 26.90
C ALA A 83 -16.46 16.86 25.49
N GLY A 84 -15.59 17.86 25.27
CA GLY A 84 -14.92 18.06 24.00
C GLY A 84 -14.00 16.90 23.62
N ASN A 85 -13.26 16.35 24.59
CA ASN A 85 -12.40 15.19 24.39
C ASN A 85 -13.21 13.93 24.02
N ASP A 86 -14.34 13.69 24.69
CA ASP A 86 -15.23 12.58 24.36
C ASP A 86 -15.82 12.71 22.95
N ASN A 87 -16.23 13.92 22.56
CA ASN A 87 -16.69 14.19 21.20
C ASN A 87 -15.59 13.96 20.16
N ALA A 88 -14.37 14.41 20.42
CA ALA A 88 -13.24 14.17 19.52
C ALA A 88 -12.94 12.66 19.35
N ILE A 89 -12.96 11.89 20.44
CA ILE A 89 -12.80 10.43 20.40
C ILE A 89 -13.92 9.77 19.58
N HIS A 90 -15.17 10.22 19.74
CA HIS A 90 -16.31 9.74 18.97
C HIS A 90 -16.12 9.96 17.47
N GLU A 91 -15.76 11.19 17.05
CA GLU A 91 -15.57 11.52 15.64
C GLU A 91 -14.41 10.74 15.01
N ILE A 92 -13.28 10.60 15.73
CA ILE A 92 -12.13 9.83 15.25
C ILE A 92 -12.52 8.36 15.02
N ARG A 93 -13.27 7.76 15.95
CA ARG A 93 -13.75 6.38 15.81
C ARG A 93 -14.77 6.22 14.70
N THR A 94 -15.64 7.22 14.52
CA THR A 94 -16.62 7.26 13.42
C THR A 94 -15.93 7.29 12.05
N ALA A 95 -14.77 7.95 11.96
CA ALA A 95 -13.90 7.92 10.79
C ALA A 95 -13.13 6.59 10.60
N GLY A 96 -13.35 5.59 11.45
CA GLY A 96 -12.68 4.28 11.40
C GLY A 96 -11.26 4.27 11.95
N ILE A 97 -10.82 5.36 12.59
CA ILE A 97 -9.46 5.48 13.12
C ILE A 97 -9.43 4.97 14.57
N LYS A 98 -8.42 4.14 14.87
CA LYS A 98 -8.22 3.61 16.23
C LYS A 98 -7.75 4.72 17.16
N VAL A 99 -8.32 4.76 18.37
CA VAL A 99 -7.87 5.61 19.48
C VAL A 99 -7.46 4.69 20.62
N LYS A 100 -6.32 4.96 21.26
CA LYS A 100 -5.88 4.22 22.45
C LYS A 100 -6.95 4.29 23.54
N GLY A 101 -7.21 3.15 24.16
CA GLY A 101 -8.08 3.03 25.35
C GLY A 101 -7.42 3.61 26.58
#